data_AF-A0A8H2XVY5-F1
#
_entry.id   AF-A0A8H2XVY5-F1
#
_cell.length_a   1.000
_cell.length_b   1.000
_cell.length_c   1.000
_cell.angle_alpha   90.00
_cell.angle_beta   90.00
_cell.angle_gamma   90.00
#
_symmetry.space_group_name_H-M   'P 1'
#
loop_
_entity.id
_entity.type
_entity.pdbx_description
1 polymer ?
#
loop_
_entity_poly.entity_id
_entity_poly.type
_entity_poly.pdbx_seq_one_letter_code
_entity_poly.pdbx_strand_id
1 'polypeptide(L)'
;MAPVSRPLASSANSSIQKYSANRIQLPIVLDFQSDKGKEAITKWYHKQPTTLFTYLEHRKETTGRFRHEFIVAYLSNNTACRFDRRAREDMRGHALKDEGTISEDSAHVITKADTESKARLKESEVLMGLSIRTGQDLDFILAVCYAIQSHPEAKSYSLLHYNCYFFSWTLIAIIGHHTHHRRVQEDYWERSAGTWMTGFSGVLARGVAVTGSYRQEQPFWGRFTRFGRSSIGATWHQESLTLPVNHYIREGMNKELGDYFRKTPYLALGRILFPSQISPLLKRKVSLALQKGGRRGVQQFLAKTNAQSQTNSKLFTPIHPGKMRFGETNRLYGNTSSLANLDHTYHSMEKRAQSQAEAEQMRYDEAIDTFIAHSIHLRNWSNEYWSRKSAVHHVTRRMVDHFKQVEEFGFGKAERSIKRAEDTMVEIWVSVLHKSIMNDESEDESELHS
;
A
#
# COMPACT_ATOMS: atom_id res chain seq x y z
N MET A 1 -37.03 -11.21 37.72
CA MET A 1 -36.58 -9.80 37.78
C MET A 1 -36.05 -9.42 36.41
N ALA A 2 -36.78 -8.59 35.66
CA ALA A 2 -36.32 -8.08 34.36
C ALA A 2 -35.32 -6.94 34.57
N PRO A 3 -34.24 -6.82 33.78
CA PRO A 3 -33.30 -5.72 33.92
C PRO A 3 -33.99 -4.44 33.43
N VAL A 4 -34.05 -3.45 34.33
CA VAL A 4 -34.57 -2.12 34.08
C VAL A 4 -33.75 -1.46 32.96
N SER A 5 -34.37 -1.31 31.79
CA SER A 5 -33.87 -0.50 30.69
C SER A 5 -33.69 0.94 31.19
N ARG A 6 -32.45 1.35 31.48
CA ARG A 6 -32.15 2.76 31.73
C ARG A 6 -32.53 3.56 30.48
N PRO A 7 -33.30 4.66 30.61
CA PRO A 7 -33.51 5.57 29.50
C PRO A 7 -32.14 6.13 29.11
N LEU A 8 -31.69 5.83 27.88
CA LEU A 8 -30.56 6.52 27.30
C LEU A 8 -30.89 8.02 27.27
N ALA A 9 -29.96 8.83 27.79
CA ALA A 9 -30.10 10.27 27.94
C ALA A 9 -30.69 10.94 26.68
N SER A 10 -31.56 11.95 26.88
CA SER A 10 -32.15 12.73 25.80
C SER A 10 -31.06 13.25 24.86
N SER A 11 -31.19 12.85 23.59
CA SER A 11 -30.22 13.05 22.52
C SER A 11 -29.96 14.53 22.22
N ALA A 12 -28.72 14.98 22.45
CA ALA A 12 -28.20 16.22 21.87
C ALA A 12 -28.22 16.22 20.31
N ASN A 13 -28.49 15.07 19.68
CA ASN A 13 -28.54 14.88 18.23
C ASN A 13 -29.91 15.20 17.60
N SER A 14 -30.98 15.45 18.38
CA SER A 14 -32.22 15.99 17.80
C SER A 14 -32.00 17.33 17.08
N SER A 15 -30.87 17.98 17.36
CA SER A 15 -30.56 19.31 16.90
C SER A 15 -30.18 19.35 15.40
N ILE A 16 -29.46 18.38 14.83
CA ILE A 16 -29.02 18.47 13.41
C ILE A 16 -30.16 18.09 12.44
N GLN A 17 -31.07 17.19 12.82
CA GLN A 17 -32.21 16.81 11.98
C GLN A 17 -33.46 17.68 12.18
N LYS A 18 -33.51 18.54 13.21
CA LYS A 18 -34.62 19.48 13.37
C LYS A 18 -34.64 20.47 12.22
N TYR A 19 -35.81 20.58 11.58
CA TYR A 19 -36.11 21.54 10.53
C TYR A 19 -35.83 22.96 11.03
N SER A 20 -34.70 23.51 10.61
CA SER A 20 -34.54 24.97 10.64
C SER A 20 -35.37 25.53 9.50
N ALA A 21 -36.28 26.46 9.77
CA ALA A 21 -37.14 27.06 8.75
C ALA A 21 -36.34 27.71 7.59
N ASN A 22 -35.06 28.02 7.83
CA ASN A 22 -34.17 28.69 6.87
C ASN A 22 -33.24 27.73 6.10
N ARG A 23 -33.41 26.40 6.24
CA ARG A 23 -32.59 25.44 5.48
C ARG A 23 -33.11 25.25 4.07
N ILE A 24 -32.26 25.60 3.11
CA ILE A 24 -32.52 25.43 1.67
C ILE A 24 -32.41 23.95 1.27
N GLN A 25 -31.57 23.17 1.95
CA GLN A 25 -31.37 21.75 1.68
C GLN A 25 -31.24 20.96 2.98
N LEU A 26 -31.92 19.82 3.08
CA LEU A 26 -31.74 18.90 4.20
C LEU A 26 -30.40 18.15 4.08
N PRO A 27 -29.77 17.77 5.21
CA PRO A 27 -28.65 16.84 5.19
C PRO A 27 -29.04 15.57 4.42
N ILE A 28 -28.13 15.05 3.60
CA ILE A 28 -28.30 13.75 2.94
C ILE A 28 -27.47 12.70 3.65
N VAL A 29 -27.98 11.48 3.69
CA VAL A 29 -27.16 10.31 4.02
C VAL A 29 -26.40 9.90 2.76
N LEU A 30 -25.09 9.72 2.90
CA LEU A 30 -24.23 9.20 1.85
C LEU A 30 -24.36 7.68 1.86
N ASP A 31 -25.33 7.14 1.11
CA ASP A 31 -25.46 5.70 0.89
C ASP A 31 -24.91 5.35 -0.50
N PHE A 32 -23.70 4.80 -0.54
CA PHE A 32 -23.09 4.36 -1.79
C PHE A 32 -23.43 2.91 -2.16
N GLN A 33 -24.12 2.17 -1.29
CA GLN A 33 -24.41 0.76 -1.49
C GLN A 33 -25.71 0.56 -2.26
N SER A 34 -26.72 1.42 -2.04
CA SER A 34 -27.97 1.37 -2.79
C SER A 34 -27.98 2.29 -4.02
N ASP A 35 -28.67 1.89 -5.08
CA ASP A 35 -28.78 2.70 -6.30
C ASP A 35 -29.54 4.00 -6.05
N LYS A 36 -30.57 3.97 -5.18
CA LYS A 36 -31.29 5.17 -4.72
C LYS A 36 -30.37 6.12 -3.95
N GLY A 37 -29.48 5.57 -3.12
CA GLY A 37 -28.48 6.33 -2.38
C GLY A 37 -27.48 7.01 -3.33
N LYS A 38 -26.92 6.25 -4.28
CA LYS A 38 -26.03 6.79 -5.34
C LYS A 38 -26.72 7.91 -6.11
N GLU A 39 -27.96 7.70 -6.55
CA GLU A 39 -28.74 8.72 -7.26
C GLU A 39 -28.97 9.97 -6.39
N ALA A 40 -29.24 9.81 -5.10
CA ALA A 40 -29.40 10.92 -4.17
C ALA A 40 -28.09 11.71 -3.98
N ILE A 41 -26.95 11.03 -3.91
CA ILE A 41 -25.62 11.66 -3.84
C ILE A 41 -25.32 12.43 -5.13
N THR A 42 -25.53 11.82 -6.30
CA THR A 42 -25.36 12.47 -7.61
C THR A 42 -26.24 13.71 -7.74
N LYS A 43 -27.53 13.61 -7.37
CA LYS A 43 -28.45 14.76 -7.34
C LYS A 43 -28.00 15.83 -6.35
N TRP A 44 -27.50 15.44 -5.19
CA TRP A 44 -26.98 16.39 -4.20
C TRP A 44 -25.76 17.12 -4.75
N TYR A 45 -24.82 16.40 -5.36
CA TYR A 45 -23.61 16.95 -5.97
C TYR A 45 -23.94 17.97 -7.07
N HIS A 46 -24.79 17.60 -8.04
CA HIS A 46 -25.16 18.50 -9.14
C HIS A 46 -26.06 19.69 -8.73
N LYS A 47 -26.65 19.65 -7.53
CA LYS A 47 -27.39 20.80 -6.97
C LYS A 47 -26.47 21.85 -6.35
N GLN A 48 -25.19 21.55 -6.16
CA GLN A 48 -24.26 22.54 -5.61
C GLN A 48 -23.98 23.61 -6.66
N PRO A 49 -24.07 24.92 -6.31
CA PRO A 49 -23.79 25.97 -7.29
C PRO A 49 -22.33 25.98 -7.76
N THR A 50 -21.45 25.34 -7.01
CA THR A 50 -20.06 25.03 -7.34
C THR A 50 -19.64 23.81 -6.52
N THR A 51 -18.80 22.98 -7.10
CA THR A 51 -18.23 21.78 -6.46
C THR A 51 -16.77 22.00 -6.08
N LEU A 52 -16.18 23.13 -6.47
CA LEU A 52 -14.80 23.45 -6.16
C LEU A 52 -14.68 24.01 -4.74
N PHE A 53 -13.94 23.32 -3.87
CA PHE A 53 -13.55 23.82 -2.55
C PHE A 53 -12.08 24.24 -2.51
N THR A 54 -11.80 25.36 -1.84
CA THR A 54 -10.44 25.93 -1.74
C THR A 54 -9.90 25.95 -0.31
N TYR A 55 -10.74 25.58 0.66
CA TYR A 55 -10.37 25.52 2.06
C TYR A 55 -11.12 24.40 2.76
N LEU A 56 -10.41 23.62 3.58
CA LEU A 56 -10.94 22.50 4.33
C LEU A 56 -10.63 22.68 5.81
N GLU A 57 -11.60 22.45 6.68
CA GLU A 57 -11.41 22.49 8.13
C GLU A 57 -11.75 21.16 8.76
N HIS A 58 -10.86 20.72 9.65
CA HIS A 58 -11.14 19.70 10.65
C HIS A 58 -11.65 20.40 11.90
N ARG A 59 -12.89 20.08 12.31
CA ARG A 59 -13.55 20.76 13.43
C ARG A 59 -14.01 19.79 14.50
N LYS A 60 -14.19 20.31 15.71
CA LYS A 60 -14.66 19.58 16.88
C LYS A 60 -15.75 20.34 17.62
N GLU A 61 -16.85 19.68 17.94
CA GLU A 61 -17.90 20.26 18.78
C GLU A 61 -17.34 20.53 20.20
N THR A 62 -17.55 21.76 20.69
CA THR A 62 -17.09 22.17 22.04
C THR A 62 -18.09 21.78 23.12
N THR A 63 -19.35 21.56 22.72
CA THR A 63 -20.45 21.17 23.58
C THR A 63 -20.74 19.67 23.47
N GLY A 64 -21.40 19.12 24.50
CA GLY A 64 -21.74 17.69 24.57
C GLY A 64 -20.67 16.84 25.26
N ARG A 65 -21.08 15.64 25.73
CA ARG A 65 -20.19 14.68 26.42
C ARG A 65 -19.21 14.02 25.46
N PHE A 66 -19.66 13.74 24.24
CA PHE A 66 -18.86 13.16 23.17
C PHE A 66 -18.62 14.25 22.14
N ARG A 67 -17.49 14.95 22.28
CA ARG A 67 -17.08 16.07 21.43
C ARG A 67 -16.82 15.58 20.01
N HIS A 68 -17.85 15.62 19.17
CA HIS A 68 -17.88 15.06 17.82
C HIS A 68 -16.92 15.79 16.88
N GLU A 69 -16.15 15.03 16.08
CA GLU A 69 -15.27 15.58 15.04
C GLU A 69 -15.90 15.43 13.65
N PHE A 70 -15.74 16.47 12.83
CA PHE A 70 -16.34 16.55 11.50
C PHE A 70 -15.49 17.41 10.56
N ILE A 71 -15.77 17.31 9.26
CA ILE A 71 -15.07 18.05 8.21
C ILE A 71 -15.97 19.12 7.60
N VAL A 72 -15.40 20.27 7.28
CA VAL A 72 -16.08 21.35 6.55
C VAL A 72 -15.24 21.76 5.34
N ALA A 73 -15.81 21.62 4.14
CA ALA A 73 -15.22 22.10 2.89
C ALA A 73 -15.88 23.42 2.47
N TYR A 74 -15.10 24.49 2.34
CA TYR A 74 -15.58 25.79 1.90
C TYR A 74 -15.47 25.91 0.40
N LEU A 75 -16.64 26.08 -0.23
CA LEU A 75 -16.81 26.19 -1.66
C LEU A 75 -16.50 27.61 -2.17
N SER A 76 -16.12 27.72 -3.44
CA SER A 76 -15.71 28.99 -4.06
C SER A 76 -16.80 30.09 -4.06
N ASN A 77 -18.06 29.73 -3.83
CA ASN A 77 -19.20 30.65 -3.76
C ASN A 77 -19.55 31.13 -2.32
N ASN A 78 -18.68 30.90 -1.34
CA ASN A 78 -18.92 31.19 0.09
C ASN A 78 -20.02 30.33 0.75
N THR A 79 -20.35 29.17 0.19
CA THR A 79 -21.09 28.11 0.89
C THR A 79 -20.11 27.09 1.46
N ALA A 80 -20.56 26.26 2.40
CA ALA A 80 -19.73 25.22 2.97
C ALA A 80 -20.47 23.88 2.98
N CYS A 81 -19.76 22.78 2.76
CA CYS A 81 -20.27 21.43 2.91
C CYS A 81 -19.68 20.81 4.18
N ARG A 82 -20.54 20.43 5.12
CA ARG A 82 -20.17 19.69 6.32
C ARG A 82 -20.35 18.19 6.06
N PHE A 83 -19.36 17.40 6.48
CA PHE A 83 -19.35 15.94 6.39
C PHE A 83 -19.23 15.33 7.78
N ASP A 84 -20.14 14.41 8.11
CA ASP A 84 -20.20 13.73 9.40
C ASP A 84 -20.25 12.22 9.23
N ARG A 85 -19.71 11.49 10.20
CA ARG A 85 -19.94 10.05 10.40
C ARG A 85 -20.52 9.78 11.77
N ARG A 86 -21.62 9.05 11.86
CA ARG A 86 -22.27 8.68 13.13
C ARG A 86 -22.69 7.21 13.13
N ALA A 87 -22.96 6.66 14.32
CA ALA A 87 -23.75 5.44 14.41
C ALA A 87 -25.22 5.78 14.15
N ARG A 88 -25.91 4.90 13.41
CA ARG A 88 -27.35 4.98 13.20
C ARG A 88 -28.07 5.07 14.56
N GLU A 89 -29.04 5.97 14.67
CA GLU A 89 -29.60 6.38 15.97
C GLU A 89 -30.19 5.22 16.79
N ASP A 90 -30.88 4.31 16.11
CA ASP A 90 -31.48 3.08 16.66
C ASP A 90 -30.45 2.01 17.06
N MET A 91 -29.19 2.12 16.61
CA MET A 91 -28.16 1.10 16.82
C MET A 91 -26.97 1.56 17.66
N ARG A 92 -27.00 2.78 18.22
CA ARG A 92 -25.86 3.37 18.95
C ARG A 92 -25.33 2.51 20.10
N GLY A 93 -26.23 1.80 20.80
CA GLY A 93 -25.85 0.90 21.90
C GLY A 93 -24.93 -0.25 21.45
N HIS A 94 -24.94 -0.61 20.16
CA HIS A 94 -24.11 -1.68 19.60
C HIS A 94 -22.74 -1.19 19.12
N ALA A 95 -22.48 0.12 19.11
CA ALA A 95 -21.23 0.68 18.61
C ALA A 95 -20.00 0.36 19.48
N LEU A 96 -20.19 -0.17 20.70
CA LEU A 96 -19.12 -0.64 21.59
C LEU A 96 -18.62 -2.05 21.25
N LYS A 97 -19.32 -2.78 20.37
CA LYS A 97 -18.85 -4.09 19.91
C LYS A 97 -17.65 -3.93 18.97
N ASP A 98 -16.81 -4.96 18.92
CA ASP A 98 -15.64 -4.97 18.03
C ASP A 98 -16.05 -4.87 16.56
N GLU A 99 -17.14 -5.53 16.16
CA GLU A 99 -17.68 -5.45 14.79
C GLU A 99 -18.32 -4.08 14.48
N GLY A 100 -18.60 -3.29 15.52
CA GLY A 100 -19.30 -2.03 15.43
C GLY A 100 -20.77 -2.18 15.07
N THR A 101 -21.31 -1.14 14.44
CA THR A 101 -22.68 -1.05 13.98
C THR A 101 -22.78 -0.37 12.62
N ILE A 102 -23.98 -0.15 12.11
CA ILE A 102 -24.19 0.55 10.84
C ILE A 102 -23.74 2.01 11.00
N SER A 103 -22.84 2.43 10.11
CA SER A 103 -22.44 3.82 10.00
C SER A 103 -23.45 4.61 9.18
N GLU A 104 -23.61 5.87 9.55
CA GLU A 104 -24.37 6.87 8.80
C GLU A 104 -23.40 8.02 8.52
N ASP A 105 -22.84 8.02 7.31
CA ASP A 105 -22.10 9.16 6.80
C ASP A 105 -23.08 10.13 6.15
N SER A 106 -22.89 11.42 6.35
CA SER A 106 -23.82 12.44 5.84
C SER A 106 -23.09 13.66 5.30
N ALA A 107 -23.74 14.34 4.36
CA ALA A 107 -23.28 15.61 3.81
C ALA A 107 -24.37 16.68 3.96
N HIS A 108 -23.97 17.87 4.38
CA HIS A 108 -24.87 18.98 4.64
C HIS A 108 -24.33 20.29 4.05
N VAL A 109 -25.15 20.97 3.26
CA VAL A 109 -24.80 22.26 2.66
C VAL A 109 -25.23 23.39 3.59
N ILE A 110 -24.27 24.19 4.00
CA ILE A 110 -24.44 25.34 4.88
C ILE A 110 -24.35 26.59 4.01
N THR A 111 -25.52 27.17 3.73
CA THR A 111 -25.64 28.39 2.93
C THR A 111 -25.62 29.63 3.82
N LYS A 112 -25.56 30.82 3.21
CA LYS A 112 -25.64 32.09 3.97
C LYS A 112 -26.94 32.21 4.78
N ALA A 113 -28.04 31.66 4.26
CA ALA A 113 -29.38 31.69 4.86
C ALA A 113 -29.53 30.70 6.04
N ASP A 114 -28.70 29.65 6.11
CA ASP A 114 -28.73 28.68 7.20
C ASP A 114 -28.05 29.24 8.48
N THR A 115 -28.75 30.14 9.15
CA THR A 115 -28.26 30.85 10.33
C THR A 115 -27.93 29.92 11.49
N GLU A 116 -28.72 28.86 11.68
CA GLU A 116 -28.54 27.90 12.76
C GLU A 116 -27.29 27.03 12.56
N SER A 117 -27.10 26.43 11.38
CA SER A 117 -25.90 25.64 11.13
C SER A 117 -24.64 26.49 11.17
N LYS A 118 -24.72 27.75 10.73
CA LYS A 118 -23.62 28.72 10.87
C LYS A 118 -23.30 29.04 12.32
N ALA A 119 -24.31 29.22 13.18
CA ALA A 119 -24.10 29.46 14.60
C ALA A 119 -23.37 28.26 15.25
N ARG A 120 -23.82 27.03 14.94
CA ARG A 120 -23.16 25.81 15.45
C ARG A 120 -21.75 25.62 14.92
N LEU A 121 -21.48 25.98 13.66
CA LEU A 121 -20.12 26.00 13.16
C LEU A 121 -19.26 26.97 13.98
N LYS A 122 -19.74 28.18 14.27
CA LYS A 122 -19.00 29.15 15.09
C LYS A 122 -18.74 28.68 16.53
N GLU A 123 -19.63 27.87 17.10
CA GLU A 123 -19.46 27.27 18.43
C GLU A 123 -18.45 26.12 18.44
N SER A 124 -18.17 25.50 17.30
CA SER A 124 -17.17 24.43 17.20
C SER A 124 -15.74 24.96 17.10
N GLU A 125 -14.78 24.19 17.57
CA GLU A 125 -13.34 24.48 17.52
C GLU A 125 -12.76 24.06 16.15
N VAL A 126 -11.89 24.87 15.57
CA VAL A 126 -11.09 24.48 14.39
C VAL A 126 -9.81 23.81 14.89
N LEU A 127 -9.67 22.51 14.63
CA LEU A 127 -8.48 21.75 14.99
C LEU A 127 -7.36 21.92 13.95
N MET A 128 -7.73 22.01 12.67
CA MET A 128 -6.81 22.22 11.55
C MET A 128 -7.55 22.86 10.37
N GLY A 129 -6.89 23.80 9.71
CA GLY A 129 -7.31 24.36 8.42
C GLY A 129 -6.30 24.01 7.32
N LEU A 130 -6.80 23.64 6.15
CA LEU A 130 -6.01 23.32 4.97
C LEU A 130 -6.47 24.21 3.81
N SER A 131 -5.62 25.16 3.41
CA SER A 131 -5.81 25.93 2.18
C SER A 131 -5.39 25.11 0.98
N ILE A 132 -6.19 25.14 -0.10
CA ILE A 132 -6.03 24.40 -1.35
C ILE A 132 -6.00 25.39 -2.51
N ARG A 133 -4.78 25.78 -2.92
CA ARG A 133 -4.53 26.86 -3.89
C ARG A 133 -5.25 26.69 -5.24
N THR A 134 -5.23 25.49 -5.80
CA THR A 134 -5.85 25.18 -7.11
C THR A 134 -7.32 24.79 -6.98
N GLY A 135 -7.86 24.77 -5.76
CA GLY A 135 -9.11 24.11 -5.45
C GLY A 135 -9.04 22.58 -5.63
N GLN A 136 -10.08 21.92 -5.15
CA GLN A 136 -10.33 20.49 -5.35
C GLN A 136 -11.84 20.29 -5.52
N ASP A 137 -12.25 19.32 -6.32
CA ASP A 137 -13.66 19.02 -6.52
C ASP A 137 -14.23 18.20 -5.34
N LEU A 138 -15.47 18.50 -4.93
CA LEU A 138 -16.23 17.74 -3.92
C LEU A 138 -16.29 16.24 -4.23
N ASP A 139 -16.25 15.84 -5.49
CA ASP A 139 -16.23 14.44 -5.89
C ASP A 139 -15.05 13.68 -5.27
N PHE A 140 -13.90 14.36 -5.05
CA PHE A 140 -12.77 13.74 -4.36
C PHE A 140 -13.10 13.41 -2.88
N ILE A 141 -13.84 14.27 -2.18
CA ILE A 141 -14.33 13.96 -0.83
C ILE A 141 -15.29 12.77 -0.88
N LEU A 142 -16.22 12.77 -1.86
CA LEU A 142 -17.17 11.68 -2.05
C LEU A 142 -16.47 10.35 -2.39
N ALA A 143 -15.40 10.37 -3.17
CA ALA A 143 -14.57 9.20 -3.47
C ALA A 143 -13.90 8.63 -2.22
N VAL A 144 -13.41 9.47 -1.31
CA VAL A 144 -12.87 9.02 -0.02
C VAL A 144 -13.97 8.42 0.86
N CYS A 145 -15.14 9.07 0.96
CA CYS A 145 -16.29 8.53 1.69
C CYS A 145 -16.74 7.16 1.13
N TYR A 146 -16.81 7.03 -0.20
CA TYR A 146 -17.09 5.77 -0.88
C TYR A 146 -16.07 4.69 -0.52
N ALA A 147 -14.77 5.02 -0.54
CA ALA A 147 -13.71 4.09 -0.19
C ALA A 147 -13.78 3.64 1.27
N ILE A 148 -14.13 4.54 2.20
CA ILE A 148 -14.40 4.19 3.62
C ILE A 148 -15.56 3.20 3.71
N GLN A 149 -16.69 3.45 3.03
CA GLN A 149 -17.87 2.57 3.08
C GLN A 149 -17.69 1.24 2.35
N SER A 150 -16.75 1.17 1.41
CA SER A 150 -16.43 -0.06 0.69
C SER A 150 -15.39 -0.90 1.42
N HIS A 151 -14.67 -0.32 2.39
CA HIS A 151 -13.65 -1.02 3.14
C HIS A 151 -14.28 -2.09 4.06
N PRO A 152 -13.75 -3.33 4.10
CA PRO A 152 -14.34 -4.45 4.86
C PRO A 152 -14.63 -4.13 6.33
N GLU A 153 -13.70 -3.44 7.00
CA GLU A 153 -13.84 -3.05 8.41
C GLU A 153 -14.42 -1.64 8.59
N ALA A 154 -13.80 -0.63 7.97
CA ALA A 154 -14.19 0.77 8.13
C ALA A 154 -15.58 1.15 7.56
N LYS A 155 -16.30 0.24 6.90
CA LYS A 155 -17.72 0.46 6.58
C LYS A 155 -18.62 0.51 7.82
N SER A 156 -18.22 -0.16 8.92
CA SER A 156 -18.96 -0.15 10.18
C SER A 156 -18.57 1.03 11.06
N TYR A 157 -19.49 1.51 11.88
CA TYR A 157 -19.21 2.46 12.95
C TYR A 157 -18.85 1.71 14.24
N SER A 158 -17.60 1.79 14.67
CA SER A 158 -17.16 1.30 15.99
C SER A 158 -16.63 2.46 16.80
N LEU A 159 -17.10 2.61 18.05
CA LEU A 159 -16.59 3.64 18.97
C LEU A 159 -15.10 3.49 19.24
N LEU A 160 -14.56 2.28 19.11
CA LEU A 160 -13.16 1.97 19.42
C LEU A 160 -12.22 2.23 18.24
N HIS A 161 -12.69 2.12 16.99
CA HIS A 161 -11.81 2.14 15.81
C HIS A 161 -12.29 3.07 14.68
N TYR A 162 -13.53 2.91 14.23
CA TYR A 162 -14.03 3.51 12.97
C TYR A 162 -15.18 4.51 13.22
N ASN A 163 -14.95 5.42 14.16
CA ASN A 163 -15.89 6.46 14.60
C ASN A 163 -15.70 7.80 13.84
N CYS A 164 -16.30 8.88 14.34
CA CYS A 164 -16.18 10.22 13.75
C CYS A 164 -14.75 10.79 13.73
N TYR A 165 -13.91 10.38 14.69
CA TYR A 165 -12.49 10.75 14.72
C TYR A 165 -11.77 10.13 13.53
N PHE A 166 -11.85 8.80 13.37
CA PHE A 166 -11.25 8.08 12.24
C PHE A 166 -11.69 8.65 10.90
N PHE A 167 -12.99 8.92 10.73
CA PHE A 167 -13.53 9.50 9.50
C PHE A 167 -12.90 10.87 9.18
N SER A 168 -12.90 11.78 10.14
CA SER A 168 -12.35 13.12 9.97
C SER A 168 -10.84 13.08 9.71
N TRP A 169 -10.12 12.22 10.43
CA TRP A 169 -8.69 12.02 10.23
C TRP A 169 -8.36 11.44 8.87
N THR A 170 -9.13 10.47 8.39
CA THR A 170 -8.96 9.85 7.08
C THR A 170 -9.11 10.88 5.96
N LEU A 171 -10.19 11.67 6.00
CA LEU A 171 -10.42 12.74 5.03
C LEU A 171 -9.27 13.77 5.04
N ILE A 172 -8.87 14.24 6.22
CA ILE A 172 -7.81 15.25 6.34
C ILE A 172 -6.45 14.71 5.88
N ALA A 173 -6.10 13.49 6.28
CA ALA A 173 -4.85 12.86 5.88
C ALA A 173 -4.81 12.69 4.36
N ILE A 174 -5.85 12.12 3.76
CA ILE A 174 -5.89 11.83 2.31
C ILE A 174 -5.95 13.12 1.48
N ILE A 175 -6.84 14.06 1.80
CA ILE A 175 -6.96 15.31 1.05
C ILE A 175 -5.72 16.19 1.25
N GLY A 176 -5.20 16.27 2.47
CA GLY A 176 -3.95 16.97 2.77
C GLY A 176 -2.76 16.37 2.01
N HIS A 177 -2.68 15.04 1.96
CA HIS A 177 -1.66 14.33 1.19
C HIS A 177 -1.81 14.59 -0.31
N HIS A 178 -2.99 14.41 -0.89
CA HIS A 178 -3.23 14.61 -2.32
C HIS A 178 -2.93 16.06 -2.77
N THR A 179 -3.36 17.04 -1.98
CA THR A 179 -3.13 18.46 -2.27
C THR A 179 -1.66 18.86 -2.11
N HIS A 180 -0.93 18.24 -1.18
CA HIS A 180 0.51 18.45 -1.06
C HIS A 180 1.27 17.78 -2.21
N HIS A 181 0.89 16.54 -2.57
CA HIS A 181 1.45 15.80 -3.71
C HIS A 181 1.35 16.61 -5.01
N ARG A 182 0.18 17.20 -5.31
CA ARG A 182 -0.01 18.06 -6.49
C ARG A 182 0.82 19.35 -6.48
N ARG A 183 1.22 19.86 -5.30
CA ARG A 183 2.02 21.10 -5.19
C ARG A 183 3.50 20.86 -5.36
N VAL A 184 3.98 19.74 -4.84
CA VAL A 184 5.38 19.36 -4.96
C VAL A 184 5.56 18.88 -6.40
N GLN A 185 6.00 19.81 -7.26
CA GLN A 185 6.24 19.60 -8.69
C GLN A 185 6.90 18.23 -8.92
N GLU A 186 6.40 17.46 -9.88
CA GLU A 186 6.85 16.09 -10.17
C GLU A 186 8.38 15.98 -10.27
N ASP A 187 9.03 17.02 -10.80
CA ASP A 187 10.49 17.18 -10.88
C ASP A 187 11.21 17.07 -9.52
N TYR A 188 10.63 17.60 -8.45
CA TYR A 188 11.21 17.51 -7.11
C TYR A 188 11.13 16.09 -6.58
N TRP A 189 10.02 15.41 -6.87
CA TRP A 189 9.78 14.03 -6.52
C TRP A 189 10.75 13.09 -7.23
N GLU A 190 10.93 13.29 -8.53
CA GLU A 190 11.86 12.51 -9.34
C GLU A 190 13.30 12.65 -8.83
N ARG A 191 13.74 13.88 -8.54
CA ARG A 191 15.09 14.12 -7.98
C ARG A 191 15.27 13.54 -6.59
N SER A 192 14.27 13.70 -5.71
CA SER A 192 14.33 13.21 -4.33
C SER A 192 14.31 11.69 -4.29
N ALA A 193 13.44 11.06 -5.08
CA ALA A 193 13.40 9.61 -5.25
C ALA A 193 14.72 9.10 -5.84
N GLY A 194 15.24 9.72 -6.91
CA GLY A 194 16.53 9.33 -7.49
C GLY A 194 17.69 9.43 -6.50
N THR A 195 17.73 10.49 -5.67
CA THR A 195 18.76 10.66 -4.63
C THR A 195 18.63 9.59 -3.55
N TRP A 196 17.40 9.35 -3.09
CA TRP A 196 17.09 8.30 -2.12
C TRP A 196 17.49 6.91 -2.65
N MET A 197 17.16 6.62 -3.91
CA MET A 197 17.51 5.36 -4.55
C MET A 197 19.00 5.18 -4.73
N THR A 198 19.71 6.25 -5.10
CA THR A 198 21.18 6.25 -5.21
C THR A 198 21.81 5.98 -3.85
N GLY A 199 21.32 6.65 -2.80
CA GLY A 199 21.78 6.43 -1.43
C GLY A 199 21.56 4.99 -0.95
N PHE A 200 20.36 4.44 -1.22
CA PHE A 200 20.05 3.07 -0.89
C PHE A 200 20.95 2.07 -1.64
N SER A 201 21.11 2.25 -2.95
CA SER A 201 22.00 1.45 -3.79
C SER A 201 23.45 1.49 -3.29
N GLY A 202 23.92 2.64 -2.79
CA GLY A 202 25.23 2.78 -2.16
C GLY A 202 25.37 2.01 -0.85
N VAL A 203 24.33 1.95 -0.01
CA VAL A 203 24.30 1.10 1.19
C VAL A 203 24.39 -0.37 0.80
N LEU A 204 23.64 -0.79 -0.22
CA LEU A 204 23.68 -2.15 -0.75
C LEU A 204 25.05 -2.52 -1.30
N ALA A 205 25.67 -1.65 -2.11
CA ALA A 205 26.98 -1.87 -2.69
C ALA A 205 28.07 -2.02 -1.61
N ARG A 206 28.02 -1.21 -0.54
CA ARG A 206 28.94 -1.31 0.60
C ARG A 206 28.73 -2.59 1.42
N GLY A 207 27.47 -2.97 1.66
CA GLY A 207 27.15 -4.23 2.34
C GLY A 207 27.63 -5.47 1.56
N VAL A 208 27.60 -5.41 0.24
CA VAL A 208 28.17 -6.46 -0.63
C VAL A 208 29.70 -6.46 -0.58
N ALA A 209 30.35 -5.29 -0.67
CA ALA A 209 31.82 -5.17 -0.64
C ALA A 209 32.43 -5.69 0.68
N VAL A 210 31.83 -5.36 1.83
CA VAL A 210 32.32 -5.83 3.15
C VAL A 210 32.21 -7.35 3.28
N THR A 211 31.17 -7.97 2.72
CA THR A 211 31.03 -9.44 2.71
C THR A 211 31.84 -10.15 1.63
N GLY A 212 32.19 -9.46 0.53
CA GLY A 212 33.08 -9.96 -0.51
C GLY A 212 34.52 -10.06 -0.01
N SER A 213 34.97 -9.07 0.75
CA SER A 213 36.32 -9.04 1.31
C SER A 213 36.50 -9.98 2.52
N TYR A 214 35.43 -10.42 3.19
CA TYR A 214 35.51 -11.39 4.30
C TYR A 214 35.30 -12.85 3.88
N ARG A 215 35.10 -13.13 2.58
CA ARG A 215 34.95 -14.50 2.06
C ARG A 215 35.96 -14.91 1.01
N GLN A 216 36.98 -14.09 0.80
CA GLN A 216 38.19 -14.46 0.09
C GLN A 216 39.25 -14.68 1.17
N GLU A 217 39.59 -15.95 1.44
CA GLU A 217 40.48 -16.46 2.50
C GLU A 217 39.80 -17.05 3.75
N GLN A 218 39.05 -18.15 3.59
CA GLN A 218 39.29 -19.38 4.37
C GLN A 218 38.73 -20.61 3.62
N PRO A 219 39.55 -21.66 3.39
CA PRO A 219 39.14 -22.88 2.69
C PRO A 219 38.47 -23.85 3.67
N PHE A 220 37.14 -23.80 3.80
CA PHE A 220 36.41 -24.74 4.67
C PHE A 220 34.97 -25.00 4.23
N TRP A 221 34.77 -25.58 3.04
CA TRP A 221 33.56 -26.36 2.72
C TRP A 221 33.89 -27.78 2.25
N GLY A 222 35.01 -28.31 2.74
CA GLY A 222 35.30 -29.73 2.71
C GLY A 222 34.50 -30.46 3.79
N ARG A 223 33.28 -30.90 3.43
CA ARG A 223 32.42 -31.95 4.05
C ARG A 223 30.99 -31.44 4.15
N PHE A 224 30.20 -31.65 3.09
CA PHE A 224 28.94 -32.40 3.14
C PHE A 224 28.31 -32.40 1.74
N THR A 225 28.59 -33.46 1.00
CA THR A 225 27.70 -34.14 0.03
C THR A 225 28.38 -35.45 -0.34
N ARG A 226 28.47 -36.36 0.64
CA ARG A 226 28.81 -37.77 0.39
C ARG A 226 27.50 -38.54 0.40
N PHE A 227 26.82 -38.57 -0.75
CA PHE A 227 25.85 -39.61 -1.08
C PHE A 227 25.97 -39.91 -2.58
N GLY A 228 26.46 -41.11 -2.89
CA GLY A 228 26.22 -41.82 -4.15
C GLY A 228 27.11 -41.48 -5.36
N ARG A 229 28.38 -41.88 -5.35
CA ARG A 229 29.08 -42.25 -6.60
C ARG A 229 29.77 -43.59 -6.43
N SER A 230 29.19 -44.61 -7.06
CA SER A 230 29.87 -45.85 -7.41
C SER A 230 30.81 -45.59 -8.59
N SER A 231 31.98 -46.18 -8.45
CA SER A 231 33.06 -46.46 -9.40
C SER A 231 32.67 -46.48 -10.89
N ILE A 232 33.40 -45.70 -11.71
CA ILE A 232 34.18 -46.12 -12.90
C ILE A 232 34.93 -44.87 -13.40
N GLY A 233 36.20 -45.05 -13.79
CA GLY A 233 37.19 -43.99 -13.99
C GLY A 233 36.79 -42.89 -14.97
N ALA A 234 36.97 -41.64 -14.53
CA ALA A 234 36.99 -40.47 -15.39
C ALA A 234 38.23 -39.62 -15.03
N THR A 235 38.97 -39.26 -16.06
CA THR A 235 40.19 -38.46 -16.07
C THR A 235 40.02 -37.10 -15.39
N TRP A 236 41.03 -36.68 -14.63
CA TRP A 236 41.09 -35.45 -13.83
C TRP A 236 41.12 -34.13 -14.63
N HIS A 237 41.05 -34.16 -15.97
CA HIS A 237 41.05 -32.95 -16.82
C HIS A 237 39.65 -32.45 -17.22
N GLN A 238 38.61 -32.97 -16.59
CA GLN A 238 37.26 -32.41 -16.73
C GLN A 238 36.91 -31.67 -15.44
N GLU A 239 37.64 -30.58 -15.16
CA GLU A 239 37.13 -29.54 -14.27
C GLU A 239 35.75 -29.20 -14.78
N SER A 240 34.75 -29.55 -13.97
CA SER A 240 33.37 -29.48 -14.35
C SER A 240 33.06 -28.03 -14.74
N LEU A 241 32.87 -27.81 -16.04
CA LEU A 241 32.24 -26.62 -16.65
C LEU A 241 30.76 -26.47 -16.21
N THR A 242 30.42 -26.96 -15.01
CA THR A 242 29.15 -26.70 -14.35
C THR A 242 29.16 -25.23 -13.97
N LEU A 243 28.58 -24.44 -14.87
CA LEU A 243 28.17 -23.07 -14.60
C LEU A 243 27.50 -23.02 -13.22
N PRO A 244 28.02 -22.24 -12.25
CA PRO A 244 27.45 -22.24 -10.91
C PRO A 244 26.07 -21.57 -10.97
N VAL A 245 25.00 -22.36 -10.82
CA VAL A 245 23.59 -21.89 -10.82
C VAL A 245 23.40 -20.65 -9.92
N ASN A 246 24.10 -20.62 -8.79
CA ASN A 246 24.08 -19.51 -7.83
C ASN A 246 24.49 -18.16 -8.45
N HIS A 247 25.42 -18.17 -9.41
CA HIS A 247 25.85 -16.96 -10.12
C HIS A 247 24.69 -16.36 -10.90
N TYR A 248 23.98 -17.17 -11.68
CA TYR A 248 22.83 -16.72 -12.47
C TYR A 248 21.67 -16.24 -11.58
N ILE A 249 21.40 -16.95 -10.49
CA ILE A 249 20.38 -16.54 -9.51
C ILE A 249 20.71 -15.14 -8.96
N ARG A 250 21.96 -14.93 -8.50
CA ARG A 250 22.40 -13.63 -7.95
C ARG A 250 22.41 -12.53 -9.00
N GLU A 251 22.86 -12.81 -10.23
CA GLU A 251 22.87 -11.85 -11.33
C GLU A 251 21.43 -11.42 -11.70
N GLY A 252 20.50 -12.37 -11.76
CA GLY A 252 19.08 -12.11 -11.97
C GLY A 252 18.47 -11.25 -10.87
N MET A 253 18.79 -11.54 -9.60
CA MET A 253 18.37 -10.72 -8.44
C MET A 253 18.88 -9.28 -8.54
N ASN A 254 20.18 -9.10 -8.80
CA ASN A 254 20.79 -7.77 -8.92
C ASN A 254 20.17 -6.96 -10.06
N LYS A 255 19.90 -7.62 -11.20
CA LYS A 255 19.26 -6.98 -12.35
C LYS A 255 17.85 -6.51 -12.02
N GLU A 256 17.01 -7.36 -11.41
CA GLU A 256 15.65 -6.97 -11.04
C GLU A 256 15.61 -5.85 -10.00
N LEU A 257 16.53 -5.86 -9.02
CA LEU A 257 16.64 -4.78 -8.06
C LEU A 257 17.04 -3.46 -8.73
N GLY A 258 18.04 -3.49 -9.61
CA GLY A 258 18.44 -2.33 -10.39
C GLY A 258 17.31 -1.78 -11.25
N ASP A 259 16.58 -2.65 -11.95
CA ASP A 259 15.42 -2.27 -12.76
C ASP A 259 14.28 -1.68 -11.91
N TYR A 260 13.97 -2.30 -10.76
CA TYR A 260 12.94 -1.83 -9.85
C TYR A 260 13.23 -0.40 -9.38
N PHE A 261 14.45 -0.16 -8.92
CA PHE A 261 14.90 1.12 -8.40
C PHE A 261 15.04 2.21 -9.47
N ARG A 262 15.22 1.82 -10.74
CA ARG A 262 15.28 2.76 -11.86
C ARG A 262 13.91 3.16 -12.39
N LYS A 263 12.92 2.25 -12.39
CA LYS A 263 11.66 2.43 -13.15
C LYS A 263 10.40 2.65 -12.31
N THR A 264 10.40 2.20 -11.06
CA THR A 264 9.15 2.09 -10.26
C THR A 264 9.02 3.03 -9.04
N PRO A 265 9.99 3.87 -8.65
CA PRO A 265 9.92 4.50 -7.33
C PRO A 265 8.78 5.54 -7.22
N TYR A 266 8.55 6.37 -8.23
CA TYR A 266 7.55 7.44 -8.16
C TYR A 266 6.12 6.93 -7.88
N LEU A 267 5.63 5.99 -8.70
CA LEU A 267 4.28 5.41 -8.54
C LEU A 267 4.12 4.66 -7.21
N ALA A 268 5.20 4.04 -6.71
CA ALA A 268 5.16 3.36 -5.43
C ALA A 268 5.12 4.36 -4.26
N LEU A 269 5.81 5.49 -4.40
CA LEU A 269 5.94 6.50 -3.37
C LEU A 269 4.67 7.38 -3.25
N GLY A 270 3.95 7.63 -4.36
CA GLY A 270 2.62 8.27 -4.31
C GLY A 270 1.57 7.47 -3.54
N ARG A 271 1.80 6.18 -3.27
CA ARG A 271 0.93 5.32 -2.45
C ARG A 271 1.24 5.40 -0.94
N ILE A 272 2.29 6.12 -0.55
CA ILE A 272 2.69 6.27 0.85
C ILE A 272 1.94 7.46 1.46
N LEU A 273 0.95 7.18 2.29
CA LEU A 273 0.25 8.17 3.08
C LEU A 273 1.02 8.54 4.36
N PHE A 274 1.62 7.55 5.03
CA PHE A 274 2.33 7.67 6.31
C PHE A 274 3.79 7.23 6.22
N PRO A 275 4.70 7.86 6.99
CA PRO A 275 6.10 7.44 7.07
C PRO A 275 6.29 5.97 7.50
N SER A 276 5.39 5.46 8.35
CA SER A 276 5.41 4.08 8.86
C SER A 276 5.33 3.02 7.75
N GLN A 277 4.82 3.37 6.57
CA GLN A 277 4.72 2.47 5.43
C GLN A 277 6.02 2.31 4.63
N ILE A 278 6.99 3.22 4.80
CA ILE A 278 8.21 3.24 3.97
C ILE A 278 8.98 1.92 4.12
N SER A 279 9.23 1.48 5.36
CA SER A 279 9.95 0.22 5.62
C SER A 279 9.20 -1.00 5.09
N PRO A 280 7.93 -1.25 5.46
CA PRO A 280 7.17 -2.39 4.93
C PRO A 280 7.06 -2.41 3.40
N LEU A 281 6.85 -1.25 2.77
CA LEU A 281 6.76 -1.14 1.31
C LEU A 281 8.09 -1.51 0.66
N LEU A 282 9.20 -0.94 1.14
CA LEU A 282 10.53 -1.26 0.64
C LEU A 282 10.83 -2.75 0.79
N LYS A 283 10.63 -3.32 1.98
CA LYS A 283 10.89 -4.74 2.25
C LYS A 283 10.10 -5.64 1.31
N ARG A 284 8.79 -5.38 1.16
CA ARG A 284 7.92 -6.13 0.23
C ARG A 284 8.41 -6.05 -1.21
N LYS A 285 8.80 -4.86 -1.66
CA LYS A 285 9.22 -4.64 -3.05
C LYS A 285 10.58 -5.25 -3.35
N VAL A 286 11.52 -5.15 -2.42
CA VAL A 286 12.82 -5.84 -2.49
C VAL A 286 12.62 -7.35 -2.52
N SER A 287 11.76 -7.89 -1.65
CA SER A 287 11.43 -9.31 -1.64
C SER A 287 10.87 -9.79 -2.98
N LEU A 288 9.92 -9.04 -3.55
CA LEU A 288 9.35 -9.36 -4.86
C LEU A 288 10.42 -9.33 -5.97
N ALA A 289 11.30 -8.32 -5.96
CA ALA A 289 12.38 -8.19 -6.92
C ALA A 289 13.39 -9.35 -6.80
N LEU A 290 13.78 -9.73 -5.58
CA LEU A 290 14.66 -10.87 -5.32
C LEU A 290 14.04 -12.19 -5.80
N GLN A 291 12.77 -12.45 -5.49
CA GLN A 291 12.08 -13.66 -5.94
C GLN A 291 11.97 -13.71 -7.47
N LYS A 292 11.60 -12.59 -8.11
CA LYS A 292 11.50 -12.48 -9.57
C LYS A 292 12.87 -12.65 -10.23
N GLY A 293 13.90 -12.03 -9.67
CA GLY A 293 15.27 -12.09 -10.18
C GLY A 293 15.88 -13.47 -10.02
N GLY A 294 15.64 -14.13 -8.89
CA GLY A 294 16.08 -15.50 -8.66
C GLY A 294 15.49 -16.48 -9.68
N ARG A 295 14.17 -16.37 -9.96
CA ARG A 295 13.51 -17.17 -11.00
C ARG A 295 14.08 -16.89 -12.39
N ARG A 296 14.30 -15.62 -12.76
CA ARG A 296 14.94 -15.24 -14.02
C ARG A 296 16.35 -15.82 -14.15
N GLY A 297 17.12 -15.81 -13.07
CA GLY A 297 18.44 -16.43 -13.02
C GLY A 297 18.42 -17.93 -13.28
N VAL A 298 17.50 -18.67 -12.66
CA VAL A 298 17.31 -20.11 -12.93
C VAL A 298 16.97 -20.34 -14.41
N GLN A 299 16.06 -19.55 -14.98
CA GLN A 299 15.68 -19.67 -16.39
C GLN A 299 16.86 -19.42 -17.34
N GLN A 300 17.68 -18.40 -17.05
CA GLN A 300 18.88 -18.10 -17.83
C GLN A 300 19.92 -19.22 -17.77
N PHE A 301 20.14 -19.78 -16.57
CA PHE A 301 21.03 -20.93 -16.39
C PHE A 301 20.56 -22.11 -17.26
N LEU A 302 19.29 -22.49 -17.17
CA LEU A 302 18.72 -23.60 -17.94
C LEU A 302 18.82 -23.37 -19.44
N ALA A 303 18.49 -22.17 -19.92
CA ALA A 303 18.62 -21.81 -21.33
C ALA A 303 20.06 -21.98 -21.83
N LYS A 304 21.05 -21.52 -21.04
CA LYS A 304 22.46 -21.64 -21.40
C LYS A 304 22.98 -23.08 -21.36
N THR A 305 22.57 -23.87 -20.36
CA THR A 305 22.90 -25.30 -20.29
C THR A 305 22.31 -26.06 -21.48
N ASN A 306 21.06 -25.75 -21.87
CA ASN A 306 20.43 -26.35 -23.04
C ASN A 306 21.11 -25.95 -24.36
N ALA A 307 21.54 -24.69 -24.49
CA ALA A 307 22.29 -24.25 -25.67
C ALA A 307 23.66 -24.95 -25.78
N GLN A 308 24.35 -25.15 -24.65
CA GLN A 308 25.61 -25.89 -24.61
C GLN A 308 25.44 -27.36 -24.98
N SER A 309 24.39 -28.03 -24.47
CA SER A 309 24.13 -29.43 -24.82
C SER A 309 23.82 -29.61 -26.30
N GLN A 310 23.05 -28.68 -26.90
CA GLN A 310 22.78 -28.66 -28.34
C GLN A 310 24.02 -28.37 -29.19
N THR A 311 24.97 -27.58 -28.69
CA THR A 311 26.22 -27.29 -29.41
C THR A 311 27.15 -28.50 -29.37
N ASN A 312 27.26 -29.14 -28.20
CA ASN A 312 28.06 -30.33 -28.03
C ASN A 312 27.54 -31.52 -28.85
N SER A 313 26.22 -31.69 -28.98
CA SER A 313 25.66 -32.76 -29.82
C SER A 313 25.93 -32.57 -31.32
N LYS A 314 26.13 -31.33 -31.79
CA LYS A 314 26.51 -31.04 -33.18
C LYS A 314 28.00 -31.26 -33.48
N LEU A 315 28.86 -31.15 -32.48
CA LEU A 315 30.31 -31.33 -32.61
C LEU A 315 30.74 -32.79 -32.66
N PHE A 316 29.91 -33.71 -32.18
CA PHE A 316 30.06 -35.13 -32.47
C PHE A 316 29.52 -35.41 -33.87
N THR A 317 30.33 -35.16 -34.89
CA THR A 317 30.09 -35.73 -36.22
C THR A 317 29.97 -37.25 -36.09
N PRO A 318 28.99 -37.88 -36.76
CA PRO A 318 28.87 -39.32 -36.72
C PRO A 318 30.16 -39.92 -37.27
N ILE A 319 30.93 -40.56 -36.39
CA ILE A 319 32.03 -41.42 -36.80
C ILE A 319 31.42 -42.42 -37.78
N HIS A 320 31.87 -42.37 -39.03
CA HIS A 320 31.35 -43.21 -40.11
C HIS A 320 31.19 -44.64 -39.62
N PRO A 321 30.06 -45.31 -39.90
CA PRO A 321 29.85 -46.69 -39.48
C PRO A 321 30.90 -47.55 -40.18
N GLY A 322 31.95 -47.93 -39.44
CA GLY A 322 32.80 -49.03 -39.81
C GLY A 322 31.90 -50.26 -39.97
N LYS A 323 31.94 -50.86 -41.17
CA LYS A 323 31.23 -52.08 -41.58
C LYS A 323 31.14 -53.10 -40.42
N MET A 324 30.05 -53.05 -39.65
CA MET A 324 29.76 -54.06 -38.64
C MET A 324 29.06 -55.23 -39.33
N ARG A 325 29.64 -56.42 -39.16
CA ARG A 325 29.06 -57.68 -39.65
C ARG A 325 27.74 -57.95 -38.94
N PHE A 326 26.77 -58.37 -39.75
CA PHE A 326 25.46 -58.85 -39.35
C PHE A 326 25.54 -59.94 -38.27
N GLY A 327 24.71 -59.80 -37.25
CA GLY A 327 24.33 -60.90 -36.37
C GLY A 327 24.17 -60.51 -34.92
N GLU A 328 23.14 -59.71 -34.58
CA GLU A 328 22.36 -59.84 -33.33
C GLU A 328 21.29 -58.74 -33.27
N THR A 329 20.08 -59.12 -33.65
CA THR A 329 18.86 -58.35 -33.43
C THR A 329 18.38 -58.60 -32.00
N ASN A 330 18.49 -57.62 -31.10
CA ASN A 330 17.54 -57.51 -29.99
C ASN A 330 17.48 -56.12 -29.34
N ARG A 331 16.25 -55.58 -29.35
CA ARG A 331 15.60 -54.72 -28.35
C ARG A 331 16.43 -53.58 -27.74
N LEU A 332 16.38 -52.41 -28.37
CA LEU A 332 16.55 -51.13 -27.68
C LEU A 332 15.43 -50.16 -28.08
N TYR A 333 14.20 -50.50 -27.68
CA TYR A 333 13.13 -49.52 -27.51
C TYR A 333 13.11 -49.14 -26.03
N GLY A 334 13.49 -47.90 -25.72
CA GLY A 334 13.33 -47.36 -24.37
C GLY A 334 14.41 -46.37 -24.01
N ASN A 335 14.14 -45.08 -24.22
CA ASN A 335 14.49 -44.03 -23.26
C ASN A 335 13.86 -42.70 -23.66
N THR A 336 12.55 -42.59 -23.48
CA THR A 336 11.84 -41.31 -23.30
C THR A 336 12.01 -40.75 -21.88
N SER A 337 12.95 -41.29 -21.08
CA SER A 337 13.18 -40.98 -19.66
C SER A 337 13.87 -39.63 -19.39
N SER A 338 14.27 -38.86 -20.41
CA SER A 338 14.99 -37.60 -20.18
C SER A 338 14.09 -36.42 -19.81
N LEU A 339 12.81 -36.43 -20.21
CA LEU A 339 11.90 -35.30 -19.93
C LEU A 339 11.45 -35.25 -18.47
N ALA A 340 11.11 -36.41 -17.87
CA ALA A 340 10.68 -36.49 -16.48
C ALA A 340 11.77 -36.07 -15.46
N ASN A 341 13.05 -36.11 -15.86
CA ASN A 341 14.17 -35.71 -15.01
C ASN A 341 14.38 -34.18 -15.02
N LEU A 342 13.91 -33.48 -16.07
CA LEU A 342 14.05 -32.02 -16.17
C LEU A 342 13.15 -31.28 -15.18
N ASP A 343 11.91 -31.75 -14.98
CA ASP A 343 10.95 -31.11 -14.07
C ASP A 343 11.40 -31.20 -12.62
N HIS A 344 11.91 -32.36 -12.19
CA HIS A 344 12.48 -32.52 -10.85
C HIS A 344 13.70 -31.61 -10.65
N THR A 345 14.54 -31.51 -11.69
CA THR A 345 15.75 -30.67 -11.68
C THR A 345 15.39 -29.18 -11.61
N TYR A 346 14.36 -28.75 -12.36
CA TYR A 346 13.80 -27.40 -12.30
C TYR A 346 13.26 -27.08 -10.90
N HIS A 347 12.40 -27.95 -10.36
CA HIS A 347 11.78 -27.72 -9.05
C HIS A 347 12.82 -27.65 -7.92
N SER A 348 13.88 -28.46 -8.00
CA SER A 348 15.01 -28.39 -7.06
C SER A 348 15.77 -27.07 -7.17
N MET A 349 15.99 -26.56 -8.38
CA MET A 349 16.64 -25.26 -8.60
C MET A 349 15.76 -24.08 -8.17
N GLU A 350 14.45 -24.16 -8.37
CA GLU A 350 13.50 -23.14 -7.92
C GLU A 350 13.48 -23.05 -6.40
N LYS A 351 13.42 -24.19 -5.69
CA LYS A 351 13.57 -24.22 -4.22
C LYS A 351 14.90 -23.61 -3.78
N ARG A 352 16.00 -23.92 -4.46
CA ARG A 352 17.31 -23.34 -4.16
C ARG A 352 17.33 -21.83 -4.38
N ALA A 353 16.72 -21.33 -5.45
CA ALA A 353 16.60 -19.91 -5.73
C ALA A 353 15.72 -19.21 -4.68
N GLN A 354 14.64 -19.85 -4.23
CA GLN A 354 13.80 -19.35 -3.15
C GLN A 354 14.58 -19.24 -1.83
N SER A 355 15.28 -20.29 -1.40
CA SER A 355 16.08 -20.23 -0.17
C SER A 355 17.20 -19.18 -0.25
N GLN A 356 17.79 -18.98 -1.43
CA GLN A 356 18.75 -17.88 -1.64
C GLN A 356 18.10 -16.50 -1.60
N ALA A 357 16.89 -16.36 -2.15
CA ALA A 357 16.12 -15.13 -2.07
C ALA A 357 15.77 -14.78 -0.62
N GLU A 358 15.37 -15.77 0.17
CA GLU A 358 15.07 -15.61 1.60
C GLU A 358 16.32 -15.22 2.41
N ALA A 359 17.46 -15.86 2.16
CA ALA A 359 18.72 -15.52 2.82
C ALA A 359 19.22 -14.12 2.45
N GLU A 360 19.16 -13.74 1.17
CA GLU A 360 19.49 -12.37 0.76
C GLU A 360 18.46 -11.38 1.32
N GLN A 361 17.17 -11.70 1.34
CA GLN A 361 16.12 -10.83 1.91
C GLN A 361 16.45 -10.41 3.34
N MET A 362 16.91 -11.33 4.21
CA MET A 362 17.28 -10.96 5.59
C MET A 362 18.39 -9.90 5.62
N ARG A 363 19.38 -9.99 4.71
CA ARG A 363 20.44 -8.99 4.58
C ARG A 363 19.91 -7.66 4.09
N TYR A 364 18.97 -7.70 3.14
CA TYR A 364 18.30 -6.50 2.64
C TYR A 364 17.42 -5.86 3.70
N ASP A 365 16.74 -6.63 4.56
CA ASP A 365 15.93 -6.10 5.65
C ASP A 365 16.78 -5.28 6.62
N GLU A 366 17.94 -5.81 7.03
CA GLU A 366 18.92 -5.09 7.86
C GLU A 366 19.44 -3.82 7.16
N ALA A 367 19.75 -3.92 5.87
CA ALA A 367 20.20 -2.78 5.07
C ALA A 367 19.11 -1.70 4.90
N ILE A 368 17.85 -2.10 4.74
CA ILE A 368 16.68 -1.21 4.68
C ILE A 368 16.50 -0.50 6.01
N ASP A 369 16.52 -1.23 7.13
CA ASP A 369 16.34 -0.63 8.45
C ASP A 369 17.51 0.32 8.78
N THR A 370 18.74 -0.07 8.45
CA THR A 370 19.93 0.78 8.57
C THR A 370 19.80 2.04 7.73
N PHE A 371 19.39 1.89 6.47
CA PHE A 371 19.20 3.02 5.57
C PHE A 371 18.11 3.97 6.07
N ILE A 372 16.97 3.45 6.53
CA ILE A 372 15.89 4.28 7.05
C ILE A 372 16.34 5.05 8.29
N ALA A 373 17.10 4.42 9.20
CA ALA A 373 17.61 5.07 10.40
C ALA A 373 18.62 6.19 10.08
N HIS A 374 19.52 5.98 9.12
CA HIS A 374 20.68 6.84 8.87
C HIS A 374 20.57 7.74 7.63
N SER A 375 19.54 7.56 6.80
CA SER A 375 19.37 8.35 5.58
C SER A 375 18.93 9.77 5.92
N ILE A 376 19.88 10.70 5.85
CA ILE A 376 19.63 12.14 5.93
C ILE A 376 18.65 12.55 4.83
N HIS A 377 18.75 11.96 3.63
CA HIS A 377 17.82 12.24 2.53
C HIS A 377 16.40 11.79 2.85
N LEU A 378 16.21 10.59 3.40
CA LEU A 378 14.88 10.13 3.82
C LEU A 378 14.32 10.99 4.95
N ARG A 379 15.16 11.41 5.89
CA ARG A 379 14.78 12.29 6.99
C ARG A 379 14.38 13.68 6.50
N ASN A 380 15.15 14.27 5.59
CA ASN A 380 14.84 15.56 4.99
C ASN A 380 13.56 15.50 4.16
N TRP A 381 13.44 14.47 3.31
CA TRP A 381 12.23 14.22 2.55
C TRP A 381 11.01 14.03 3.45
N SER A 382 11.16 13.24 4.52
CA SER A 382 10.10 13.04 5.51
C SER A 382 9.73 14.32 6.26
N ASN A 383 10.72 15.13 6.65
CA ASN A 383 10.49 16.41 7.34
C ASN A 383 9.80 17.45 6.46
N GLU A 384 10.04 17.42 5.15
CA GLU A 384 9.39 18.32 4.21
C GLU A 384 7.96 17.87 3.93
N TYR A 385 7.79 16.59 3.62
CA TYR A 385 6.51 16.03 3.18
C TYR A 385 5.53 15.78 4.34
N TRP A 386 6.04 15.25 5.45
CA TRP A 386 5.32 15.07 6.71
C TRP A 386 5.81 16.07 7.76
N SER A 387 5.99 17.32 7.34
CA SER A 387 6.35 18.40 8.26
C SER A 387 5.40 18.45 9.45
N ARG A 388 5.85 19.09 10.55
CA ARG A 388 5.01 19.29 11.75
C ARG A 388 3.68 20.02 11.46
N LYS A 389 3.57 20.68 10.31
CA LYS A 389 2.37 21.40 9.86
C LYS A 389 1.54 20.59 8.84
N SER A 390 2.00 19.40 8.44
CA SER A 390 1.28 18.54 7.51
C SER A 390 0.01 17.96 8.14
N ALA A 391 -0.98 17.68 7.29
CA ALA A 391 -2.23 17.05 7.70
C ALA A 391 -1.99 15.66 8.33
N VAL A 392 -1.06 14.89 7.77
CA VAL A 392 -0.68 13.57 8.27
C VAL A 392 -0.04 13.66 9.65
N HIS A 393 0.89 14.60 9.88
CA HIS A 393 1.49 14.77 11.21
C HIS A 393 0.44 15.13 12.28
N HIS A 394 -0.49 16.02 11.93
CA HIS A 394 -1.62 16.35 12.79
C HIS A 394 -2.47 15.13 13.13
N VAL A 395 -2.82 14.34 12.12
CA VAL A 395 -3.60 13.11 12.28
C VAL A 395 -2.86 12.10 13.17
N THR A 396 -1.57 11.84 12.94
CA THR A 396 -0.77 10.93 13.77
C THR A 396 -0.75 11.39 15.23
N ARG A 397 -0.56 12.68 15.51
CA ARG A 397 -0.61 13.20 16.88
C ARG A 397 -1.99 13.00 17.53
N ARG A 398 -3.07 13.31 16.80
CA ARG A 398 -4.44 13.15 17.28
C ARG A 398 -4.79 11.67 17.56
N MET A 399 -4.34 10.75 16.70
CA MET A 399 -4.47 9.30 16.91
C MET A 399 -3.78 8.87 18.20
N VAL A 400 -2.54 9.31 18.44
CA VAL A 400 -1.82 9.00 19.68
C VAL A 400 -2.58 9.49 20.90
N ASP A 401 -3.04 10.74 20.89
CA ASP A 401 -3.78 11.32 22.03
C ASP A 401 -5.09 10.56 22.29
N HIS A 402 -5.84 10.22 21.25
CA HIS A 402 -7.10 9.50 21.36
C HIS A 402 -6.91 8.05 21.81
N PHE A 403 -6.03 7.30 21.16
CA PHE A 403 -5.86 5.88 21.46
C PHE A 403 -5.18 5.64 22.81
N LYS A 404 -4.38 6.59 23.33
CA LYS A 404 -3.93 6.56 24.73
C LYS A 404 -5.10 6.64 25.72
N GLN A 405 -6.06 7.53 25.47
CA GLN A 405 -7.27 7.59 26.30
C GLN A 405 -8.06 6.28 26.21
N VAL A 406 -8.21 5.71 25.01
CA VAL A 406 -8.87 4.41 24.81
C VAL A 406 -8.14 3.27 25.55
N GLU A 407 -6.81 3.28 25.57
CA GLU A 407 -5.99 2.34 26.33
C GLU A 407 -6.17 2.50 27.84
N GLU A 408 -6.26 3.73 28.36
CA GLU A 408 -6.55 4.01 29.78
C GLU A 408 -7.91 3.45 30.23
N PHE A 409 -8.87 3.32 29.30
CA PHE A 409 -10.15 2.66 29.56
C PHE A 409 -10.11 1.13 29.41
N GLY A 410 -8.97 0.54 29.05
CA GLY A 410 -8.76 -0.92 28.99
C GLY A 410 -9.11 -1.57 27.65
N PHE A 411 -9.29 -0.80 26.57
CA PHE A 411 -9.67 -1.34 25.25
C PHE A 411 -8.49 -1.75 24.36
N GLY A 412 -7.39 -2.20 24.97
CA GLY A 412 -6.18 -2.66 24.28
C GLY A 412 -5.11 -1.58 24.12
N LYS A 413 -3.97 -1.98 23.54
CA LYS A 413 -2.78 -1.11 23.42
C LYS A 413 -2.96 -0.05 22.34
N ALA A 414 -2.67 1.23 22.66
CA ALA A 414 -2.81 2.33 21.72
C ALA A 414 -2.01 2.10 20.41
N GLU A 415 -0.80 1.55 20.53
CA GLU A 415 0.07 1.23 19.38
C GLU A 415 -0.61 0.35 18.34
N ARG A 416 -1.36 -0.68 18.77
CA ARG A 416 -2.07 -1.59 17.86
C ARG A 416 -3.21 -0.86 17.15
N SER A 417 -3.95 -0.02 17.87
CA SER A 417 -5.07 0.75 17.31
C SER A 417 -4.59 1.83 16.35
N ILE A 418 -3.48 2.51 16.65
CA ILE A 418 -2.82 3.45 15.74
C ILE A 418 -2.40 2.73 14.47
N LYS A 419 -1.69 1.60 14.58
CA LYS A 419 -1.25 0.82 13.43
C LYS A 419 -2.43 0.37 12.56
N ARG A 420 -3.49 -0.16 13.19
CA ARG A 420 -4.72 -0.55 12.49
C ARG A 420 -5.35 0.64 11.75
N ALA A 421 -5.45 1.81 12.38
CA ALA A 421 -6.01 3.01 11.77
C ALA A 421 -5.16 3.48 10.57
N GLU A 422 -3.83 3.51 10.72
CA GLU A 422 -2.91 3.84 9.61
C GLU A 422 -3.04 2.87 8.44
N ASP A 423 -2.98 1.55 8.71
CA ASP A 423 -3.09 0.51 7.70
C ASP A 423 -4.45 0.63 6.95
N THR A 424 -5.54 0.89 7.67
CA THR A 424 -6.88 1.10 7.07
C THR A 424 -6.92 2.37 6.20
N MET A 425 -6.40 3.50 6.69
CA MET A 425 -6.36 4.76 5.92
C MET A 425 -5.55 4.63 4.63
N VAL A 426 -4.50 3.81 4.66
CA VAL A 426 -3.67 3.49 3.50
C VAL A 426 -4.44 2.68 2.46
N GLU A 427 -5.16 1.65 2.89
CA GLU A 427 -5.99 0.84 1.98
C GLU A 427 -7.06 1.71 1.32
N ILE A 428 -7.68 2.61 2.07
CA ILE A 428 -8.62 3.61 1.56
C ILE A 428 -7.93 4.54 0.55
N TRP A 429 -6.74 5.06 0.86
CA TRP A 429 -5.97 5.91 -0.05
C TRP A 429 -5.66 5.23 -1.39
N VAL A 430 -5.16 3.99 -1.33
CA VAL A 430 -4.85 3.21 -2.54
C VAL A 430 -6.11 2.92 -3.36
N SER A 431 -7.25 2.67 -2.71
CA SER A 431 -8.55 2.51 -3.37
C SER A 431 -8.97 3.77 -4.13
N VAL A 432 -8.82 4.95 -3.51
CA VAL A 432 -9.12 6.24 -4.14
C VAL A 432 -8.23 6.50 -5.36
N LEU A 433 -6.93 6.21 -5.26
CA LEU A 433 -5.99 6.37 -6.37
C LEU A 433 -6.36 5.50 -7.58
N HIS A 434 -6.71 4.23 -7.36
CA HIS A 434 -7.10 3.34 -8.46
C HIS A 434 -8.36 3.83 -9.19
N LYS A 435 -9.31 4.45 -8.48
CA LYS A 435 -10.52 4.98 -9.09
C LYS A 435 -10.23 6.25 -9.92
N SER A 436 -9.32 7.11 -9.46
CA SER A 436 -8.90 8.29 -10.21
C SER A 436 -8.22 7.92 -11.53
N ILE A 437 -7.31 6.94 -11.51
CA ILE A 437 -6.56 6.50 -12.70
C ILE A 437 -7.49 5.93 -13.77
N MET A 438 -8.51 5.16 -13.36
CA MET A 438 -9.47 4.55 -14.29
C MET A 438 -10.38 5.58 -14.96
N ASN A 439 -10.65 6.72 -14.31
CA ASN A 439 -11.43 7.79 -14.91
C ASN A 439 -10.60 8.57 -15.94
N ASP A 440 -9.32 8.86 -15.63
CA ASP A 440 -8.41 9.58 -16.55
C ASP A 440 -8.16 8.78 -17.84
N GLU A 441 -7.99 7.44 -17.76
CA GLU A 441 -7.80 6.58 -18.94
C GLU A 441 -9.06 6.51 -19.84
N SER A 442 -10.26 6.67 -19.26
CA SER A 442 -11.52 6.63 -20.02
C SER A 442 -11.86 7.93 -20.75
N GLU A 443 -11.34 9.07 -20.28
CA GLU A 443 -11.50 10.36 -20.94
C GLU A 443 -10.59 10.48 -22.17
N ASP A 444 -9.35 9.98 -22.10
CA ASP A 444 -8.40 9.96 -23.23
C ASP A 444 -8.87 9.09 -24.41
N GLU A 445 -9.55 7.96 -24.16
CA GLU A 445 -10.12 7.13 -25.24
C GLU A 445 -11.33 7.78 -25.93
N SER A 446 -12.04 8.69 -25.25
CA SER A 446 -13.20 9.39 -25.80
C SER A 446 -12.82 10.57 -26.71
N GLU A 447 -11.67 11.21 -26.46
CA GLU A 447 -11.12 12.26 -27.34
C GLU A 447 -10.45 11.70 -28.59
N LEU A 448 -9.96 10.46 -28.56
CA LEU A 448 -9.40 9.77 -29.75
C LEU A 448 -10.45 9.27 -30.74
N HIS A 449 -11.73 9.27 -30.34
CA HIS A 449 -12.86 8.87 -31.17
C HIS A 449 -13.84 10.01 -31.52
N SER A 450 -13.46 11.25 -31.19
CA SER A 450 -14.13 12.49 -31.58
C SER A 450 -13.35 13.17 -32.71
#